data_AF-A0A4Y1WXS4-F1
#
_entry.id   AF-A0A4Y1WXS4-F1
#
_cell.length_a   1.000
_cell.length_b   1.000
_cell.length_c   1.000
_cell.angle_alpha   90.00
_cell.angle_beta   90.00
_cell.angle_gamma   90.00
#
_symmetry.space_group_name_H-M   'P 1'
#
loop_
_entity.id
_entity.type
_entity.pdbx_description
1 polymer ?
#
loop_
_entity_poly.entity_id
_entity_poly.type
_entity_poly.pdbx_seq_one_letter_code
_entity_poly.pdbx_strand_id
1 'polypeptide(L)'
;MLLFFENEHLKKISLSKTIDFTLSWLSRLWYPFILIFSTTYVCCNYPECFNFQFFSDFQGDNLIFLICVLLWLLPLFEKFEIFNANFKLRWQNEVSKKAADEAIMTNGTNNAEQLERMMARKEDKEHE
;
A
#
# COMPACT_ATOMS: atom_id res chain seq x y z
N MET A 1 34.30 -23.92 -27.66
CA MET A 1 34.65 -23.77 -26.24
C MET A 1 34.08 -22.47 -25.66
N LEU A 2 34.32 -21.30 -26.26
CA LEU A 2 33.76 -20.01 -25.82
C LEU A 2 32.21 -19.97 -25.72
N LEU A 3 31.50 -20.50 -26.73
CA LEU A 3 30.02 -20.56 -26.72
C LEU A 3 29.44 -21.43 -25.60
N PHE A 4 30.20 -22.40 -25.08
CA PHE A 4 29.78 -23.24 -23.97
C PHE A 4 29.94 -22.50 -22.63
N PHE A 5 31.05 -21.77 -22.49
CA PHE A 5 31.33 -20.94 -21.32
C PHE A 5 30.34 -19.78 -21.17
N GLU A 6 29.98 -19.14 -22.29
CA GLU A 6 29.00 -18.04 -22.32
C GLU A 6 27.59 -18.53 -21.98
N ASN A 7 27.20 -19.74 -22.42
CA ASN A 7 25.93 -20.36 -22.04
C ASN A 7 25.86 -20.68 -20.55
N GLU A 8 26.93 -21.23 -19.95
CA GLU A 8 26.96 -21.48 -18.51
C GLU A 8 26.89 -20.19 -17.69
N HIS A 9 27.56 -19.13 -18.14
CA HIS A 9 27.55 -17.84 -17.47
C HIS A 9 26.17 -17.17 -17.52
N LEU A 10 25.50 -17.22 -18.68
CA LEU A 10 24.13 -16.73 -18.85
C LEU A 10 23.13 -17.55 -18.02
N LYS A 11 23.31 -18.87 -17.96
CA LYS A 11 22.50 -19.76 -17.11
C LYS A 11 22.65 -19.43 -15.63
N LYS A 12 23.87 -19.15 -15.16
CA LYS A 12 24.11 -18.71 -13.77
C LYS A 12 23.45 -17.36 -13.46
N ILE A 13 23.52 -16.39 -14.37
CA ILE A 13 22.89 -15.07 -14.21
C ILE A 13 21.36 -15.17 -14.19
N SER A 14 20.78 -16.03 -15.04
CA SER A 14 19.34 -16.32 -15.04
C SER A 14 18.88 -16.98 -13.73
N LEU A 15 19.66 -17.94 -13.24
CA LEU A 15 19.37 -18.68 -12.01
C LEU A 15 19.47 -17.79 -10.77
N SER A 16 20.49 -16.92 -10.69
CA SER A 16 20.63 -15.97 -9.58
C SER A 16 19.46 -14.99 -9.54
N LYS A 17 19.08 -14.40 -10.68
CA LYS A 17 17.91 -13.52 -10.78
C LYS A 17 16.61 -14.22 -10.34
N THR A 18 16.46 -15.50 -10.67
CA THR A 18 15.30 -16.29 -10.27
C THR A 18 15.29 -16.55 -8.76
N ILE A 19 16.45 -16.83 -8.15
CA ILE A 19 16.61 -17.02 -6.71
C ILE A 19 16.34 -15.72 -5.95
N ASP A 20 16.88 -14.59 -6.41
CA ASP A 20 16.64 -13.30 -5.79
C ASP A 20 15.15 -12.92 -5.84
N PHE A 21 14.49 -13.22 -6.97
CA PHE A 21 13.06 -13.04 -7.11
C PHE A 21 12.27 -13.93 -6.16
N THR A 22 12.56 -15.24 -6.08
CA THR A 22 11.85 -16.15 -5.18
C THR A 22 12.10 -15.84 -3.71
N LEU A 23 13.32 -15.45 -3.33
CA LEU A 23 13.66 -15.05 -1.96
C LEU A 23 12.94 -13.76 -1.55
N SER A 24 12.83 -12.80 -2.47
CA SER A 24 12.06 -11.57 -2.26
C SER A 24 10.55 -11.82 -2.12
N TRP A 25 10.04 -12.86 -2.79
CA TRP A 25 8.65 -13.28 -2.69
C TRP A 25 8.39 -14.03 -1.37
N LEU A 26 9.32 -14.89 -0.97
CA LEU A 26 9.29 -15.62 0.28
C LEU A 26 9.31 -14.70 1.50
N SER A 27 10.13 -13.63 1.46
CA SER A 27 10.18 -12.62 2.54
C SER A 27 8.91 -11.78 2.67
N ARG A 28 8.02 -11.80 1.66
CA ARG A 28 6.70 -11.17 1.73
C ARG A 28 5.60 -12.13 2.20
N LEU A 29 5.79 -13.43 2.01
CA LEU A 29 4.76 -14.45 2.28
C LEU A 29 4.94 -15.24 3.57
N TRP A 30 6.12 -15.23 4.19
CA TRP A 30 6.35 -15.96 5.45
C TRP A 30 5.36 -15.54 6.56
N TYR A 31 5.13 -14.23 6.71
CA TYR A 31 4.26 -13.70 7.76
C TYR A 31 2.78 -14.15 7.59
N PRO A 32 2.10 -13.93 6.44
CA PRO A 32 0.73 -14.42 6.27
C PRO A 32 0.66 -15.95 6.33
N PHE A 33 1.70 -16.67 5.91
CA PHE A 33 1.74 -18.12 6.00
C PHE A 33 1.75 -18.61 7.46
N ILE A 34 2.62 -18.03 8.31
CA ILE A 34 2.67 -18.34 9.75
C ILE A 34 1.35 -17.95 10.42
N LEU A 35 0.78 -16.80 10.08
CA LEU A 35 -0.49 -16.33 10.62
C LEU A 35 -1.63 -17.30 10.30
N ILE A 36 -1.75 -17.73 9.04
CA ILE A 36 -2.79 -18.68 8.59
C ILE A 36 -2.61 -20.03 9.29
N PHE A 37 -1.38 -20.55 9.35
CA PHE A 37 -1.11 -21.84 9.98
C PHE A 37 -1.40 -21.81 11.49
N SER A 38 -0.94 -20.76 12.18
CA SER A 38 -1.19 -20.55 13.61
C SER A 38 -2.68 -20.38 13.91
N THR A 39 -3.39 -19.58 13.10
CA THR A 39 -4.84 -19.39 13.23
C THR A 39 -5.59 -20.70 13.01
N THR A 40 -5.20 -21.47 11.98
CA THR A 40 -5.83 -22.77 11.69
C THR A 40 -5.62 -23.76 12.84
N TYR A 41 -4.41 -23.82 13.39
CA TYR A 41 -4.10 -24.65 14.54
C TYR A 41 -4.93 -24.29 15.78
N VAL A 42 -5.05 -23.00 16.09
CA VAL A 42 -5.91 -22.50 17.18
C VAL A 42 -7.38 -22.82 16.94
N CYS A 43 -7.87 -22.72 15.70
CA CYS A 43 -9.26 -23.07 15.37
C CYS A 43 -9.53 -24.58 15.54
N CYS A 44 -8.59 -25.45 15.15
CA CYS A 44 -8.74 -26.89 15.27
C CYS A 44 -8.62 -27.38 16.72
N ASN A 45 -7.75 -26.77 17.52
CA ASN A 45 -7.49 -27.14 18.92
C ASN A 45 -8.05 -26.12 19.92
N TYR A 46 -9.07 -25.36 19.52
CA TYR A 46 -9.68 -24.32 20.32
C TYR A 46 -10.01 -24.71 21.77
N PRO A 47 -10.60 -25.89 22.07
CA PRO A 47 -10.90 -26.24 23.46
C PRO A 47 -9.66 -26.44 24.33
N GLU A 48 -8.52 -26.85 23.75
CA GLU A 48 -7.25 -27.00 24.46
C GLU A 48 -6.52 -25.65 24.59
N CYS A 49 -6.52 -24.84 23.53
CA CYS A 49 -5.89 -23.52 23.49
C CYS A 49 -6.56 -22.45 24.39
N PHE A 50 -7.86 -22.60 24.70
CA PHE A 50 -8.61 -21.66 25.53
C PHE A 50 -8.55 -22.00 27.03
N ASN A 51 -7.90 -23.11 27.38
CA ASN A 51 -7.85 -23.57 28.75
C ASN A 51 -6.72 -22.87 29.52
N PHE A 52 -6.99 -21.63 29.97
CA PHE A 52 -6.02 -20.70 30.57
C PHE A 52 -5.43 -21.14 31.94
N GLN A 53 -4.86 -22.33 32.04
CA GLN A 53 -4.01 -22.74 33.17
C GLN A 53 -2.58 -22.25 32.94
N PHE A 54 -2.30 -21.00 33.31
CA PHE A 54 -0.99 -20.38 33.10
C PHE A 54 0.09 -20.79 34.12
N PHE A 55 -0.28 -21.27 35.31
CA PHE A 55 0.66 -21.33 36.44
C PHE A 55 0.89 -22.72 37.04
N SER A 56 -0.01 -23.69 36.85
CA SER A 56 0.11 -25.01 37.50
C SER A 56 0.30 -26.18 36.53
N ASP A 57 -0.19 -26.07 35.30
CA ASP A 57 -0.06 -27.08 34.23
C ASP A 57 0.10 -26.34 32.90
N PHE A 58 1.27 -25.73 32.69
CA PHE A 58 1.51 -24.95 31.49
C PHE A 58 1.59 -25.87 30.26
N GLN A 59 0.46 -26.05 29.60
CA GLN A 59 0.39 -26.69 28.29
C GLN A 59 0.79 -25.68 27.21
N GLY A 60 1.67 -26.10 26.30
CA GLY A 60 2.21 -25.24 25.24
C GLY A 60 1.13 -24.64 24.32
N ASP A 61 -0.06 -25.23 24.29
CA ASP A 61 -1.20 -24.82 23.47
C ASP A 61 -1.73 -23.44 23.85
N ASN A 62 -1.65 -23.08 25.14
CA ASN A 62 -2.00 -21.75 25.63
C ASN A 62 -1.02 -20.67 25.14
N LEU A 63 0.26 -21.02 25.01
CA LEU A 63 1.28 -20.13 24.46
C LEU A 63 1.06 -19.90 22.97
N ILE A 64 0.66 -20.93 22.23
CA ILE A 64 0.33 -20.84 20.80
C ILE A 64 -0.87 -19.89 20.60
N PHE A 65 -1.87 -19.96 21.48
CA PHE A 65 -3.00 -19.01 21.46
C PHE A 65 -2.54 -17.55 21.66
N LEU A 66 -1.73 -17.28 22.69
CA LEU A 66 -1.20 -15.93 22.95
C LEU A 66 -0.34 -15.40 21.79
N ILE A 67 0.53 -16.26 21.24
CA ILE A 67 1.36 -15.92 20.08
C ILE A 67 0.47 -15.61 18.86
N CYS A 68 -0.59 -16.40 18.64
CA CYS A 68 -1.56 -16.16 17.56
C CYS A 68 -2.27 -14.81 17.72
N VAL A 69 -2.72 -14.47 18.93
CA VAL A 69 -3.36 -13.17 19.21
C VAL A 69 -2.36 -12.02 18.97
N LEU A 70 -1.12 -12.16 19.45
CA LEU A 70 -0.08 -11.15 19.23
C LEU A 70 0.24 -10.97 17.74
N LEU A 71 0.33 -12.08 17.00
CA LEU A 71 0.49 -12.09 15.54
C LEU A 71 -0.65 -11.33 14.86
N TRP A 72 -1.90 -11.51 15.29
CA TRP A 72 -3.05 -10.75 14.78
C TRP A 72 -2.99 -9.24 15.09
N LEU A 73 -2.39 -8.85 16.21
CA LEU A 73 -2.29 -7.46 16.64
C LEU A 73 -1.17 -6.68 15.93
N LEU A 74 -0.03 -7.31 15.66
CA LEU A 74 1.12 -6.70 14.95
C LEU A 74 0.73 -5.89 13.68
N PRO A 75 -0.03 -6.44 12.73
CA PRO A 75 -0.37 -5.75 11.48
C PRO A 75 -1.42 -4.66 11.71
N LEU A 76 -2.12 -4.63 12.84
CA LEU A 76 -3.00 -3.51 13.20
C LEU A 76 -2.17 -2.27 13.51
N PHE A 77 -1.05 -2.42 14.24
CA PHE A 77 -0.18 -1.28 14.57
C PHE A 77 0.52 -0.69 13.35
N GLU A 78 1.02 -1.52 12.42
CA GLU A 78 1.63 -1.03 11.17
C GLU A 78 0.59 -0.42 10.21
N LYS A 79 -0.62 -1.00 10.14
CA LYS A 79 -1.71 -0.43 9.32
C LYS A 79 -2.25 0.88 9.88
N PHE A 80 -2.12 1.18 11.18
CA PHE A 80 -2.51 2.48 11.73
C PHE A 80 -1.67 3.63 11.12
N GLU A 81 -0.37 3.44 10.89
CA GLU A 81 0.46 4.43 10.19
C GLU A 81 0.12 4.56 8.70
N ILE A 82 -0.07 3.43 8.00
CA ILE A 82 -0.39 3.42 6.56
C ILE A 82 -1.80 3.98 6.29
N PHE A 83 -2.76 3.73 7.19
CA PHE A 83 -4.12 4.27 7.08
C PHE A 83 -4.12 5.79 7.30
N ASN A 84 -3.30 6.30 8.22
CA ASN A 84 -3.11 7.74 8.44
C ASN A 84 -2.43 8.42 7.23
N ALA A 85 -1.43 7.78 6.63
CA ALA A 85 -0.75 8.27 5.43
C ALA A 85 -1.69 8.31 4.21
N ASN A 86 -2.49 7.26 3.99
CA ASN A 86 -3.48 7.23 2.91
C ASN A 86 -4.62 8.25 3.11
N PHE A 87 -5.05 8.48 4.35
CA PHE A 87 -6.04 9.52 4.65
C PHE A 87 -5.49 10.92 4.38
N LYS A 88 -4.24 11.20 4.77
CA LYS A 88 -3.55 12.48 4.48
C LYS A 88 -3.38 12.72 2.98
N LEU A 89 -3.00 11.69 2.23
CA LEU A 89 -2.88 11.77 0.76
C LEU A 89 -4.24 12.02 0.09
N ARG A 90 -5.31 11.37 0.56
CA ARG A 90 -6.67 11.63 0.06
C ARG A 90 -7.13 13.06 0.35
N TRP A 91 -6.89 13.57 1.56
CA TRP A 91 -7.24 14.94 1.92
C TRP A 91 -6.46 15.98 1.10
N GLN A 92 -5.15 15.78 0.92
CA GLN A 92 -4.34 16.63 0.05
C GLN A 92 -4.80 16.56 -1.42
N ASN A 93 -5.18 15.39 -1.92
CA ASN A 93 -5.66 15.26 -3.29
C ASN A 93 -7.03 15.95 -3.48
N GLU A 94 -7.92 15.90 -2.49
CA GLU A 94 -9.20 16.62 -2.52
C GLU A 94 -9.01 18.15 -2.42
N VAL A 95 -8.07 18.63 -1.60
CA VAL A 95 -7.73 20.07 -1.52
C VAL A 95 -7.06 20.55 -2.82
N SER A 96 -6.12 19.78 -3.37
CA SER A 96 -5.45 20.11 -4.63
C SER A 96 -6.40 20.10 -5.82
N LYS A 97 -7.36 19.16 -5.87
CA LYS A 97 -8.42 19.17 -6.89
C LYS A 97 -9.29 20.41 -6.80
N LYS A 98 -9.72 20.80 -5.59
CA LYS A 98 -10.52 22.00 -5.39
C LYS A 98 -9.76 23.27 -5.79
N ALA A 99 -8.48 23.37 -5.43
CA ALA A 99 -7.63 24.50 -5.82
C ALA A 99 -7.38 24.55 -7.35
N ALA A 100 -7.24 23.39 -8.00
CA ALA A 100 -7.08 23.31 -9.45
C ALA A 100 -8.37 23.72 -10.18
N ASP A 101 -9.53 23.23 -9.74
CA ASP A 101 -10.82 23.60 -10.33
C ASP A 101 -11.13 25.10 -10.14
N GLU A 102 -10.77 25.68 -8.98
CA GLU A 102 -10.92 27.11 -8.70
C GLU A 102 -9.98 27.98 -9.55
N ALA A 103 -8.73 27.54 -9.77
CA ALA A 103 -7.78 28.21 -10.65
C ALA A 103 -8.20 28.15 -12.14
N ILE A 104 -8.87 27.09 -12.57
CA ILE A 104 -9.39 26.95 -13.93
C ILE A 104 -10.60 27.87 -14.14
N MET A 105 -11.52 27.94 -13.17
CA MET A 105 -12.67 28.87 -13.27
C MET A 105 -12.22 30.32 -13.27
N THR A 106 -11.32 30.73 -12.36
CA THR A 106 -10.85 32.13 -12.27
C THR A 106 -10.07 32.58 -13.50
N ASN A 107 -9.20 31.75 -14.08
CA ASN A 107 -8.53 32.08 -15.34
C ASN A 107 -9.49 32.10 -16.53
N GLY A 108 -10.49 31.21 -16.56
CA GLY A 108 -11.53 31.22 -17.59
C GLY A 108 -12.33 32.53 -17.58
N THR A 109 -12.75 32.99 -16.41
CA THR A 109 -13.51 34.23 -16.22
C THR A 109 -12.67 35.46 -16.59
N ASN A 110 -11.42 35.55 -16.13
CA ASN A 110 -10.53 36.67 -16.42
C ASN A 110 -10.25 36.82 -17.94
N ASN A 111 -10.13 35.69 -18.65
CA ASN A 111 -9.89 35.70 -20.09
C ASN A 111 -11.14 36.12 -20.88
N ALA A 112 -12.33 35.71 -20.44
CA ALA A 112 -13.59 36.14 -21.05
C ALA A 112 -13.84 37.64 -20.86
N GLU A 113 -13.61 38.16 -19.65
CA GLU A 113 -13.76 39.60 -19.36
C GLU A 113 -12.76 40.47 -20.15
N GLN A 114 -11.52 40.00 -20.36
CA GLN A 114 -10.56 40.70 -21.21
C GLN A 114 -11.01 40.75 -22.67
N LEU A 115 -11.60 39.68 -23.18
CA LEU A 115 -12.05 39.60 -24.56
C LEU A 115 -13.25 40.51 -24.82
N GLU A 116 -14.21 40.57 -23.89
CA GLU A 116 -15.33 41.51 -23.96
C GLU A 116 -14.86 42.97 -23.94
N ARG A 117 -13.88 43.31 -23.09
CA ARG A 117 -13.29 44.67 -23.07
C ARG A 117 -12.55 45.02 -24.36
N MET A 118 -12.00 44.05 -25.09
CA MET A 118 -11.38 44.29 -26.39
C MET A 118 -12.42 44.45 -27.51
N MET A 119 -13.52 43.71 -27.45
CA MET A 119 -14.62 43.84 -28.42
C MET A 119 -15.35 45.18 -28.29
N ALA A 120 -15.70 45.58 -27.06
CA ALA A 120 -16.32 46.89 -26.81
C ALA A 120 -15.44 48.06 -27.32
N ARG A 121 -14.12 47.96 -27.14
CA ARG A 121 -13.17 48.99 -27.61
C ARG A 121 -12.96 48.99 -29.13
N LYS A 122 -13.39 47.95 -29.84
CA LYS A 122 -13.37 47.89 -31.31
C LYS A 122 -14.67 48.43 -31.90
N GLU A 123 -15.82 48.14 -31.28
CA GLU A 123 -17.12 48.70 -31.69
C GLU A 123 -17.14 50.23 -31.59
N ASP A 124 -16.56 50.81 -30.53
CA ASP A 124 -16.45 52.28 -30.38
C ASP A 124 -15.59 52.94 -31.48
N LYS A 125 -14.72 52.18 -32.17
CA LYS A 125 -13.85 52.69 -33.24
C LYS A 125 -14.44 52.51 -34.65
N GLU A 126 -15.48 51.70 -34.81
CA GLU A 126 -16.18 51.51 -36.08
C GLU A 126 -17.40 52.45 -36.21
N HIS A 127 -17.79 53.14 -35.12
CA HIS A 127 -18.91 54.07 -35.08
C HIS A 127 -18.53 55.57 -35.09
N GLU A 128 -17.26 55.90 -35.34
CA GLU A 128 -16.75 57.27 -35.58
C GLU A 128 -16.37 57.45 -37.06
#